data_AF-A0A0D3JLC3-F1
#
_entry.id   AF-A0A0D3JLC3-F1
#
_cell.length_a   1.000
_cell.length_b   1.000
_cell.length_c   1.000
_cell.angle_alpha   90.00
_cell.angle_beta   90.00
_cell.angle_gamma   90.00
#
_symmetry.space_group_name_H-M   'P 1'
#
loop_
_entity.id
_entity.type
_entity.pdbx_description
1 polymer ?
#
loop_
_entity_poly.entity_id
_entity_poly.type
_entity_poly.pdbx_seq_one_letter_code
_entity_poly.pdbx_strand_id
1 'polypeptide(L)'
;MWHWVFAAALAALSPQEERQAIGAVRRPMCEAIVDEMHIEIAKHTLRKDGEDDVWETVPAICLAIVQNYTLVRTAPPSRGWLLDKRAVRLDDLEPGDTSPADFEHLLLLKKACEHYTEEWQHELSGAMYTRTAAGLSANKIASDLCDDVAPPVRPKRKARASGGGGGGGKAKKGSGKGSSKGGKKGSSPGGEGEGVPSMDELLQKYDTDGTITRLMELERESPEARRCRPPLPRHSPAHTRTYRLSGLGGSEGLHGLGRLLLIARASKRPSRAVLHSCAMLEPAQLEEATAGAEHLRCGVCRAMCKQALVEARAAKAPPAPEREEGCPSAAARSDPHSSSPASPPQALRDEESLSAITASLCVGVPTGYDDPENQPKYPGNPPLWGERYRVRKRRGAGGEERWRLEPLPKKAAPEEQSGAEYDSLVMKHAMITRACRAVESDVDGDDLAETIYSLAASLAASQPGKKLGAAALGDAFCARHCEAESGGEGKAATDRDEL
;
A
#
# COMPACT_ATOMS: atom_id res chain seq x y z
N MET A 1 -21.77 -25.46 -14.33
CA MET A 1 -21.49 -25.92 -12.95
C MET A 1 -20.14 -25.40 -12.46
N TRP A 2 -19.07 -25.47 -13.28
CA TRP A 2 -17.72 -24.95 -12.98
C TRP A 2 -17.62 -23.44 -12.68
N HIS A 3 -18.36 -22.56 -13.36
CA HIS A 3 -18.35 -21.11 -13.06
C HIS A 3 -18.89 -20.75 -11.66
N TRP A 4 -19.73 -21.58 -11.05
CA TRP A 4 -20.26 -21.34 -9.70
C TRP A 4 -19.27 -21.77 -8.60
N VAL A 5 -18.42 -22.77 -8.87
CA VAL A 5 -17.34 -23.20 -7.97
C VAL A 5 -16.22 -22.15 -7.95
N PHE A 6 -15.86 -21.58 -9.10
CA PHE A 6 -14.87 -20.50 -9.19
C PHE A 6 -15.34 -19.18 -8.53
N ALA A 7 -16.63 -18.82 -8.66
CA ALA A 7 -17.16 -17.63 -8.00
C ALA A 7 -17.28 -17.77 -6.47
N ALA A 8 -17.45 -18.99 -5.96
CA ALA A 8 -17.46 -19.28 -4.52
C ALA A 8 -16.05 -19.37 -3.93
N ALA A 9 -15.07 -19.91 -4.67
CA ALA A 9 -13.66 -19.93 -4.28
C ALA A 9 -12.98 -18.55 -4.35
N LEU A 10 -13.55 -17.60 -5.10
CA LEU A 10 -13.14 -16.20 -5.14
C LEU A 10 -13.79 -15.32 -4.06
N ALA A 11 -14.50 -15.90 -3.09
CA ALA A 11 -14.91 -15.19 -1.89
C ALA A 11 -13.71 -15.01 -0.95
N ALA A 12 -12.61 -14.45 -1.46
CA ALA A 12 -11.45 -14.07 -0.67
C ALA A 12 -11.93 -13.27 0.54
N LEU A 13 -11.47 -13.68 1.72
CA LEU A 13 -11.70 -12.98 2.98
C LEU A 13 -11.57 -11.48 2.76
N SER A 14 -12.55 -10.74 3.27
CA SER A 14 -12.47 -9.29 3.19
C SER A 14 -11.17 -8.81 3.86
N PRO A 15 -10.53 -7.72 3.39
CA PRO A 15 -9.31 -7.20 4.03
C PRO A 15 -9.47 -6.89 5.53
N GLN A 16 -10.71 -6.75 6.00
CA GLN A 16 -11.03 -6.60 7.41
C GLN A 16 -11.05 -7.94 8.14
N GLU A 17 -11.71 -8.98 7.60
CA GLU A 17 -11.69 -10.33 8.17
C GLU A 17 -10.29 -10.92 8.20
N GLU A 18 -9.49 -10.68 7.16
CA GLU A 18 -8.08 -11.05 7.13
C GLU A 18 -7.30 -10.44 8.30
N ARG A 19 -7.42 -9.12 8.52
CA ARG A 19 -6.78 -8.44 9.66
C ARG A 19 -7.28 -8.96 11.00
N GLN A 20 -8.58 -9.26 11.10
CA GLN A 20 -9.16 -9.85 12.30
C GLN A 20 -8.62 -11.25 12.55
N ALA A 21 -8.45 -12.06 11.51
CA ALA A 21 -7.88 -13.40 11.60
C ALA A 21 -6.43 -13.35 12.09
N ILE A 22 -5.58 -12.54 11.44
CA ILE A 22 -4.18 -12.33 11.82
C ILE A 22 -4.07 -11.82 13.26
N GLY A 23 -4.94 -10.87 13.64
CA GLY A 23 -4.98 -10.35 15.02
C GLY A 23 -5.40 -11.40 16.04
N ALA A 24 -6.40 -12.23 15.72
CA ALA A 24 -6.92 -13.26 16.61
C ALA A 24 -5.89 -14.39 16.87
N VAL A 25 -5.07 -14.72 15.87
CA VAL A 25 -4.08 -15.80 15.98
C VAL A 25 -2.68 -15.33 16.37
N ARG A 26 -2.48 -14.05 16.72
CA ARG A 26 -1.15 -13.48 16.95
C ARG A 26 -0.35 -14.22 18.02
N ARG A 27 -0.97 -14.51 19.18
CA ARG A 27 -0.33 -15.26 20.27
C ARG A 27 -0.06 -16.72 19.91
N PRO A 28 -1.06 -17.53 19.47
CA PRO A 28 -0.78 -18.92 19.11
C PRO A 28 0.17 -19.03 17.91
N MET A 29 0.20 -18.05 17.01
CA MET A 29 1.20 -17.96 15.93
C MET A 29 2.61 -17.77 16.50
N CYS A 30 2.81 -16.91 17.50
CA CYS A 30 4.10 -16.78 18.20
C CYS A 30 4.55 -18.12 18.78
N GLU A 31 3.66 -18.79 19.50
CA GLU A 31 3.94 -20.08 20.15
C GLU A 31 4.32 -21.14 19.11
N ALA A 32 3.56 -21.23 18.01
CA ALA A 32 3.85 -22.14 16.91
C ALA A 32 5.19 -21.83 16.22
N ILE A 33 5.48 -20.56 15.95
CA ILE A 33 6.76 -20.15 15.33
C ILE A 33 7.94 -20.50 16.24
N VAL A 34 7.83 -20.26 17.56
CA VAL A 34 8.88 -20.62 18.53
C VAL A 34 9.10 -22.12 18.55
N ASP A 35 8.04 -22.92 18.54
CA ASP A 35 8.12 -24.38 18.51
C ASP A 35 8.83 -24.89 17.25
N GLU A 36 8.42 -24.43 16.06
CA GLU A 36 9.03 -24.85 14.80
C GLU A 36 10.48 -24.33 14.67
N MET A 37 10.78 -23.10 15.11
CA MET A 37 12.15 -22.58 15.15
C MET A 37 13.03 -23.40 16.09
N HIS A 38 12.51 -23.81 17.25
CA HIS A 38 13.27 -24.64 18.20
C HIS A 38 13.63 -26.00 17.57
N ILE A 39 12.67 -26.64 16.91
CA ILE A 39 12.85 -27.89 16.18
C ILE A 39 13.92 -27.73 15.10
N GLU A 40 13.82 -26.68 14.28
CA GLU A 40 14.74 -26.46 13.16
C GLU A 40 16.17 -26.18 13.62
N ILE A 41 16.34 -25.33 14.66
CA ILE A 41 17.64 -25.05 15.28
C ILE A 41 18.27 -26.33 15.84
N ALA A 42 17.47 -27.16 16.53
CA ALA A 42 17.95 -28.41 17.11
C ALA A 42 18.34 -29.42 16.03
N LYS A 43 17.52 -29.56 14.98
CA LYS A 43 17.71 -30.52 13.90
C LYS A 43 18.91 -30.17 13.02
N HIS A 44 19.06 -28.90 12.64
CA HIS A 44 20.09 -28.46 11.70
C HIS A 44 21.34 -27.89 12.39
N THR A 45 21.37 -27.86 13.73
CA THR A 45 22.50 -27.33 14.51
C THR A 45 22.87 -25.89 14.10
N LEU A 46 21.86 -25.04 13.91
CA LEU A 46 21.93 -23.67 13.38
C LEU A 46 22.56 -22.65 14.33
N ARG A 47 23.60 -23.06 15.05
CA ARG A 47 24.34 -22.22 16.00
C ARG A 47 25.82 -22.11 15.66
N LYS A 48 26.23 -22.68 14.53
CA LYS A 48 27.65 -22.75 14.16
C LYS A 48 28.15 -21.39 13.68
N ASP A 49 27.37 -20.71 12.84
CA ASP A 49 27.77 -19.44 12.24
C ASP A 49 27.08 -18.23 12.89
N GLY A 50 26.38 -18.45 14.00
CA GLY A 50 25.82 -17.41 14.87
C GLY A 50 24.30 -17.26 14.74
N GLU A 51 23.80 -16.04 14.97
CA GLU A 51 22.37 -15.72 14.87
C GLU A 51 21.88 -15.71 13.41
N ASP A 52 22.76 -15.39 12.45
CA ASP A 52 22.40 -15.26 11.04
C ASP A 52 21.83 -16.58 10.47
N ASP A 53 22.38 -17.74 10.89
CA ASP A 53 21.84 -19.06 10.53
C ASP A 53 20.38 -19.24 10.97
N VAL A 54 20.03 -18.71 12.15
CA VAL A 54 18.67 -18.78 12.68
C VAL A 54 17.75 -17.85 11.89
N TRP A 55 18.22 -16.64 11.56
CA TRP A 55 17.48 -15.67 10.77
C TRP A 55 17.13 -16.19 9.37
N GLU A 56 18.09 -16.85 8.70
CA GLU A 56 17.88 -17.38 7.34
C GLU A 56 16.84 -18.51 7.28
N THR A 57 16.47 -19.11 8.41
CA THR A 57 15.44 -20.17 8.44
C THR A 57 14.00 -19.69 8.46
N VAL A 58 13.75 -18.38 8.64
CA VAL A 58 12.39 -17.82 8.74
C VAL A 58 11.46 -18.30 7.60
N PRO A 59 11.86 -18.35 6.32
CA PRO A 59 11.01 -18.90 5.26
C PRO A 59 10.65 -20.38 5.44
N ALA A 60 11.61 -21.20 5.89
CA ALA A 60 11.39 -22.62 6.18
C ALA A 60 10.43 -22.81 7.36
N ILE A 61 10.52 -21.94 8.37
CA ILE A 61 9.59 -21.94 9.50
C ILE A 61 8.17 -21.62 9.05
N CYS A 62 7.96 -20.59 8.23
CA CYS A 62 6.61 -20.30 7.74
C CYS A 62 6.06 -21.43 6.86
N LEU A 63 6.91 -22.15 6.13
CA LEU A 63 6.50 -23.36 5.43
C LEU A 63 6.07 -24.47 6.40
N ALA A 64 6.86 -24.72 7.45
CA ALA A 64 6.53 -25.69 8.49
C ALA A 64 5.21 -25.34 9.19
N ILE A 65 4.94 -24.05 9.44
CA ILE A 65 3.66 -23.59 9.99
C ILE A 65 2.49 -23.96 9.08
N VAL A 66 2.61 -23.72 7.78
CA VAL A 66 1.57 -24.05 6.79
C VAL A 66 1.34 -25.57 6.71
N GLN A 67 2.40 -26.37 6.83
CA GLN A 67 2.33 -27.83 6.78
C GLN A 67 1.77 -28.45 8.06
N ASN A 68 2.12 -27.91 9.22
CA ASN A 68 1.86 -28.52 10.53
C ASN A 68 0.65 -27.92 11.24
N TYR A 69 0.12 -26.77 10.79
CA TYR A 69 -0.98 -26.07 11.45
C TYR A 69 -2.11 -25.74 10.48
N THR A 70 -3.29 -25.49 11.03
CA THR A 70 -4.50 -25.13 10.29
C THR A 70 -5.23 -23.99 11.00
N LEU A 71 -5.87 -23.13 10.21
CA LEU A 71 -6.77 -22.11 10.74
C LEU A 71 -8.19 -22.65 10.74
N VAL A 72 -8.82 -22.63 11.92
CA VAL A 72 -10.20 -23.07 12.11
C VAL A 72 -11.07 -21.88 12.47
N ARG A 73 -12.14 -21.67 11.69
CA ARG A 73 -13.15 -20.66 12.02
C ARG A 73 -14.05 -21.23 13.11
N THR A 74 -14.10 -20.57 14.26
CA THR A 74 -14.97 -20.99 15.37
C THR A 74 -16.44 -20.83 15.02
N ALA A 75 -17.26 -21.78 15.47
CA ALA A 75 -18.70 -21.72 15.30
C ALA A 75 -19.29 -20.48 16.02
N PRO A 76 -20.44 -19.96 15.57
CA PRO A 76 -21.18 -18.94 16.30
C PRO A 76 -21.44 -19.36 17.77
N PRO A 77 -21.44 -18.42 18.74
CA PRO A 77 -21.57 -16.97 18.54
C PRO A 77 -20.25 -16.19 18.37
N SER A 78 -19.09 -16.77 18.71
CA SER A 78 -17.83 -16.02 18.79
C SER A 78 -17.25 -15.63 17.43
N ARG A 79 -17.51 -16.41 16.34
CA ARG A 79 -17.01 -16.18 14.97
C ARG A 79 -15.54 -15.70 14.93
N GLY A 80 -14.70 -16.25 15.79
CA GLY A 80 -13.26 -16.02 15.85
C GLY A 80 -12.46 -17.04 15.03
N TRP A 81 -11.14 -16.89 15.08
CA TRP A 81 -10.18 -17.77 14.43
C TRP A 81 -9.33 -18.47 15.48
N LEU A 82 -9.08 -19.76 15.27
CA LEU A 82 -8.17 -20.59 16.06
C LEU A 82 -7.06 -21.11 15.16
N LEU A 83 -5.86 -21.21 15.72
CA LEU A 83 -4.74 -21.88 15.09
C LEU A 83 -4.54 -23.22 15.81
N ASP A 84 -4.77 -24.32 15.10
CA ASP A 84 -4.63 -25.66 15.65
C ASP A 84 -3.52 -26.41 14.93
N LYS A 85 -2.77 -27.23 15.69
CA LYS A 85 -1.79 -28.15 15.12
C LYS A 85 -2.51 -29.31 14.45
N ARG A 86 -2.17 -29.61 13.20
CA ARG A 86 -2.73 -30.73 12.44
C ARG A 86 -2.27 -32.05 13.04
N ALA A 87 -3.15 -33.04 13.01
CA ALA A 87 -2.80 -34.42 13.37
C ALA A 87 -1.97 -35.11 12.28
N VAL A 88 -2.14 -34.70 11.02
CA VAL A 88 -1.44 -35.22 9.83
C VAL A 88 -0.86 -34.02 9.09
N ARG A 89 0.41 -34.09 8.66
CA ARG A 89 1.04 -32.99 7.92
C ARG A 89 0.33 -32.80 6.59
N LEU A 90 0.31 -31.57 6.11
CA LEU A 90 -0.29 -31.27 4.81
C LEU A 90 0.28 -32.17 3.72
N ASP A 91 1.61 -32.34 3.67
CA ASP A 91 2.32 -33.12 2.63
C ASP A 91 1.96 -34.61 2.60
N ASP A 92 1.48 -35.14 3.72
CA ASP A 92 1.04 -36.53 3.89
C ASP A 92 -0.42 -36.74 3.46
N LEU A 93 -1.15 -35.67 3.17
CA LEU A 93 -2.51 -35.75 2.64
C LEU A 93 -2.46 -36.04 1.14
N GLU A 94 -3.31 -36.98 0.70
CA GLU A 94 -3.45 -37.31 -0.70
C GLU A 94 -4.00 -36.11 -1.49
N PRO A 95 -3.51 -35.86 -2.71
CA PRO A 95 -4.01 -34.78 -3.54
C PRO A 95 -5.47 -35.03 -3.89
N GLY A 96 -6.37 -34.26 -3.27
CA GLY A 96 -7.83 -34.39 -3.41
C GLY A 96 -8.59 -34.29 -2.09
N ASP A 97 -7.92 -34.50 -0.95
CA ASP A 97 -8.54 -34.39 0.38
C ASP A 97 -8.69 -32.93 0.85
N THR A 98 -7.99 -32.00 0.21
CA THR A 98 -7.97 -30.57 0.57
C THR A 98 -9.14 -29.84 -0.08
N SER A 99 -10.04 -29.27 0.74
CA SER A 99 -11.14 -28.47 0.23
C SER A 99 -10.66 -27.08 -0.24
N PRO A 100 -11.38 -26.39 -1.16
CA PRO A 100 -11.03 -25.02 -1.53
C PRO A 100 -10.95 -24.04 -0.35
N ALA A 101 -11.75 -24.26 0.70
CA ALA A 101 -11.70 -23.46 1.93
C ALA A 101 -10.38 -23.68 2.70
N ASP A 102 -9.82 -24.89 2.64
CA ASP A 102 -8.53 -25.18 3.28
C ASP A 102 -7.41 -24.41 2.58
N PHE A 103 -7.44 -24.24 1.25
CA PHE A 103 -6.45 -23.40 0.56
C PHE A 103 -6.50 -21.94 0.98
N GLU A 104 -7.70 -21.38 1.14
CA GLU A 104 -7.84 -20.01 1.63
C GLU A 104 -7.25 -19.86 3.04
N HIS A 105 -7.51 -20.84 3.91
CA HIS A 105 -6.92 -20.89 5.25
C HIS A 105 -5.39 -21.05 5.22
N LEU A 106 -4.85 -21.85 4.29
CA LEU A 106 -3.40 -22.02 4.11
C LEU A 106 -2.72 -20.72 3.66
N LEU A 107 -3.32 -20.00 2.70
CA LEU A 107 -2.81 -18.70 2.24
C LEU A 107 -2.87 -17.65 3.36
N LEU A 108 -3.97 -17.59 4.10
CA LEU A 108 -4.10 -16.70 5.25
C LEU A 108 -3.07 -17.04 6.34
N LEU A 109 -2.84 -18.33 6.59
CA LEU A 109 -1.87 -18.80 7.57
C LEU A 109 -0.43 -18.43 7.18
N LYS A 110 -0.06 -18.64 5.92
CA LYS A 110 1.23 -18.21 5.36
C LYS A 110 1.44 -16.71 5.58
N LYS A 111 0.46 -15.90 5.18
CA LYS A 111 0.51 -14.44 5.32
C LYS A 111 0.57 -13.99 6.78
N ALA A 112 -0.13 -14.68 7.68
CA ALA A 112 -0.08 -14.41 9.11
C ALA A 112 1.32 -14.69 9.69
N CYS A 113 1.98 -15.79 9.26
CA CYS A 113 3.35 -16.10 9.66
C CYS A 113 4.33 -15.05 9.14
N GLU A 114 4.29 -14.72 7.84
CA GLU A 114 5.16 -13.70 7.22
C GLU A 114 5.00 -12.35 7.91
N HIS A 115 3.76 -11.91 8.15
CA HIS A 115 3.51 -10.65 8.85
C HIS A 115 4.05 -10.68 10.29
N TYR A 116 3.99 -11.82 10.98
CA TYR A 116 4.54 -11.95 12.32
C TYR A 116 6.08 -11.87 12.31
N THR A 117 6.74 -12.65 11.45
CA THR A 117 8.20 -12.71 11.38
C THR A 117 8.81 -11.41 10.85
N GLU A 118 8.11 -10.70 9.96
CA GLU A 118 8.48 -9.35 9.52
C GLU A 118 8.33 -8.29 10.64
N GLU A 119 7.44 -8.47 11.60
CA GLU A 119 7.28 -7.52 12.71
C GLU A 119 8.37 -7.69 13.78
N TRP A 120 8.80 -8.92 14.04
CA TRP A 120 9.78 -9.24 15.09
C TRP A 120 11.22 -9.39 14.58
N GLN A 121 11.42 -9.60 13.29
CA GLN A 121 12.71 -9.73 12.59
C GLN A 121 13.86 -10.29 13.47
N HIS A 122 14.91 -9.49 13.64
CA HIS A 122 16.12 -9.81 14.41
C HIS A 122 15.85 -10.06 15.91
N GLU A 123 14.77 -9.54 16.48
CA GLU A 123 14.44 -9.78 17.89
C GLU A 123 14.04 -11.23 18.12
N LEU A 124 13.29 -11.82 17.16
CA LEU A 124 12.91 -13.23 17.21
C LEU A 124 14.12 -14.15 17.03
N SER A 125 14.96 -13.92 16.02
CA SER A 125 16.17 -14.74 15.79
C SER A 125 17.14 -14.67 16.97
N GLY A 126 17.40 -13.47 17.50
CA GLY A 126 18.29 -13.27 18.64
C GLY A 126 17.76 -13.91 19.92
N ALA A 127 16.45 -13.81 20.18
CA ALA A 127 15.80 -14.50 21.30
C ALA A 127 15.90 -16.02 21.15
N MET A 128 15.62 -16.56 19.97
CA MET A 128 15.73 -18.00 19.69
C MET A 128 17.17 -18.48 19.83
N TYR A 129 18.15 -17.79 19.24
CA TYR A 129 19.57 -18.16 19.34
C TYR A 129 20.05 -18.20 20.80
N THR A 130 19.85 -17.10 21.54
CA THR A 130 20.34 -16.99 22.93
C THR A 130 19.64 -17.96 23.88
N ARG A 131 18.32 -18.10 23.79
CA ARG A 131 17.54 -18.94 24.71
C ARG A 131 17.72 -20.42 24.43
N THR A 132 17.79 -20.81 23.16
CA THR A 132 18.09 -22.20 22.81
C THR A 132 19.53 -22.56 23.17
N ALA A 133 20.50 -21.63 23.02
CA ALA A 133 21.88 -21.79 23.50
C ALA A 133 21.96 -22.00 25.01
N ALA A 134 21.08 -21.36 25.77
CA ALA A 134 20.92 -21.59 27.21
C ALA A 134 20.23 -22.93 27.57
N GLY A 135 19.83 -23.73 26.58
CA GLY A 135 19.17 -25.02 26.80
C GLY A 135 17.70 -24.91 27.22
N LEU A 136 17.05 -23.77 26.98
CA LEU A 136 15.63 -23.59 27.28
C LEU A 136 14.77 -24.41 26.32
N SER A 137 13.67 -24.97 26.85
CA SER A 137 12.66 -25.67 26.06
C SER A 137 11.80 -24.68 25.27
N ALA A 138 11.22 -25.12 24.15
CA ALA A 138 10.35 -24.29 23.32
C ALA A 138 9.21 -23.63 24.13
N ASN A 139 8.51 -24.40 24.97
CA ASN A 139 7.47 -23.87 25.87
C ASN A 139 7.96 -22.73 26.78
N LYS A 140 9.19 -22.81 27.29
CA LYS A 140 9.75 -21.77 28.16
C LYS A 140 10.14 -20.52 27.35
N ILE A 141 10.66 -20.72 26.14
CA ILE A 141 10.95 -19.62 25.22
C ILE A 141 9.65 -18.93 24.80
N ALA A 142 8.61 -19.70 24.52
CA ALA A 142 7.29 -19.23 24.12
C ALA A 142 6.62 -18.45 25.25
N SER A 143 6.63 -18.95 26.50
CA SER A 143 6.10 -18.15 27.63
C SER A 143 6.84 -16.81 27.76
N ASP A 144 8.17 -16.83 27.63
CA ASP A 144 8.99 -15.64 27.83
C ASP A 144 8.99 -14.67 26.62
N LEU A 145 8.48 -15.07 25.45
CA LEU A 145 8.39 -14.21 24.25
C LEU A 145 6.94 -13.83 23.92
N CYS A 146 6.03 -14.80 24.06
CA CYS A 146 4.68 -14.73 23.52
C CYS A 146 3.67 -14.10 24.50
N ASP A 147 3.98 -14.02 25.80
CA ASP A 147 3.13 -13.35 26.79
C ASP A 147 3.12 -11.81 26.62
N ASP A 148 4.20 -11.24 26.06
CA ASP A 148 4.35 -9.80 25.80
C ASP A 148 3.93 -9.38 24.38
N VAL A 149 3.14 -10.21 23.68
CA VAL A 149 2.72 -9.98 22.28
C VAL A 149 1.63 -8.90 22.15
N ALA A 150 1.67 -7.89 23.02
CA ALA A 150 1.33 -6.56 22.55
C ALA A 150 2.26 -6.26 21.35
N PRO A 151 1.77 -5.68 20.24
CA PRO A 151 2.64 -5.31 19.14
C PRO A 151 3.80 -4.50 19.70
N PRO A 152 5.07 -4.88 19.42
CA PRO A 152 6.22 -4.21 20.01
C PRO A 152 6.02 -2.72 19.76
N VAL A 153 5.84 -1.96 20.85
CA VAL A 153 5.74 -0.52 20.76
C VAL A 153 7.14 -0.12 20.34
N ARG A 154 7.37 -0.01 19.03
CA ARG A 154 8.65 0.41 18.44
C ARG A 154 9.17 1.49 19.35
N PRO A 155 10.29 1.26 20.08
CA PRO A 155 10.64 2.10 21.20
C PRO A 155 10.63 3.53 20.70
N LYS A 156 9.74 4.38 21.24
CA LYS A 156 9.84 5.83 21.10
C LYS A 156 11.23 6.14 21.64
N ARG A 157 12.24 6.20 20.76
CA ARG A 157 13.63 6.43 21.15
C ARG A 157 13.59 7.69 22.00
N LYS A 158 13.84 7.53 23.30
CA LYS A 158 13.89 8.65 24.24
C LYS A 158 14.80 9.68 23.58
N ALA A 159 14.23 10.85 23.28
CA ALA A 159 14.96 11.98 22.74
C ALA A 159 16.21 12.15 23.60
N ARG A 160 17.36 11.79 23.04
CA ARG A 160 18.64 12.01 23.70
C ARG A 160 18.78 13.52 23.71
N ALA A 161 18.57 14.12 24.89
CA ALA A 161 18.82 15.53 25.12
C ALA A 161 20.25 15.82 24.62
N SER A 162 20.34 16.56 23.52
CA SER A 162 21.57 17.06 22.95
C SER A 162 22.10 18.17 23.86
N GLY A 163 22.71 17.76 24.97
CA GLY A 163 23.57 18.60 25.79
C GLY A 163 24.93 18.71 25.12
N GLY A 164 25.26 19.90 24.63
CA GLY A 164 26.51 20.21 23.95
C GLY A 164 27.74 20.17 24.86
N GLY A 165 28.89 19.98 24.21
CA GLY A 165 30.24 20.03 24.76
C GLY A 165 31.12 19.16 23.85
N GLY A 166 31.94 19.68 22.94
CA GLY A 166 32.88 20.77 23.12
C GLY A 166 34.21 20.17 23.61
N GLY A 167 35.15 19.90 22.69
CA GLY A 167 36.49 19.43 23.09
C GLY A 167 37.27 18.81 21.94
N GLY A 168 38.11 19.61 21.29
CA GLY A 168 39.05 19.17 20.28
C GLY A 168 40.21 18.32 20.82
N GLY A 169 40.78 17.48 19.95
CA GLY A 169 41.97 16.69 20.25
C GLY A 169 42.64 16.22 18.96
N LYS A 170 43.85 16.76 18.71
CA LYS A 170 44.73 16.49 17.58
C LYS A 170 45.27 15.05 17.55
N ALA A 171 45.52 14.58 16.33
CA ALA A 171 46.63 13.73 15.87
C ALA A 171 46.81 12.31 16.46
N LYS A 172 46.77 11.30 15.58
CA LYS A 172 47.98 10.52 15.24
C LYS A 172 47.84 9.72 13.96
N LYS A 173 48.86 9.88 13.13
CA LYS A 173 49.24 9.14 11.93
C LYS A 173 49.62 7.71 12.34
N GLY A 174 48.97 6.71 11.75
CA GLY A 174 49.26 5.29 11.95
C GLY A 174 49.15 4.54 10.63
N SER A 175 50.29 4.39 9.96
CA SER A 175 50.49 3.51 8.80
C SER A 175 50.50 2.06 9.30
N GLY A 176 49.56 1.23 8.83
CA GLY A 176 49.46 -0.19 9.14
C GLY A 176 49.23 -0.99 7.87
N LYS A 177 50.33 -1.38 7.22
CA LYS A 177 50.38 -2.25 6.04
C LYS A 177 50.29 -3.70 6.54
N GLY A 178 49.15 -4.36 6.34
CA GLY A 178 48.90 -5.74 6.75
C GLY A 178 48.52 -6.61 5.56
N SER A 179 49.51 -7.26 4.96
CA SER A 179 49.33 -8.40 4.04
C SER A 179 48.90 -9.64 4.83
N SER A 180 48.07 -10.46 4.18
CA SER A 180 48.28 -11.91 3.96
C SER A 180 47.16 -12.88 4.39
N LYS A 181 47.00 -13.86 3.49
CA LYS A 181 46.42 -15.21 3.62
C LYS A 181 44.92 -15.36 3.44
N GLY A 182 44.59 -15.70 2.18
CA GLY A 182 43.39 -16.43 1.82
C GLY A 182 43.32 -17.79 2.52
N GLY A 183 42.19 -18.01 3.18
CA GLY A 183 41.74 -19.30 3.68
C GLY A 183 40.99 -20.03 2.57
N LYS A 184 41.49 -21.20 2.22
CA LYS A 184 40.89 -22.15 1.28
C LYS A 184 39.63 -22.74 1.93
N LYS A 185 38.45 -22.33 1.45
CA LYS A 185 37.14 -22.83 1.89
C LYS A 185 37.05 -24.31 1.50
N GLY A 186 37.05 -25.19 2.49
CA GLY A 186 36.86 -26.62 2.33
C GLY A 186 35.38 -26.91 2.12
N SER A 187 35.04 -27.46 0.95
CA SER A 187 33.72 -28.02 0.68
C SER A 187 33.54 -29.28 1.53
N SER A 188 32.61 -29.23 2.48
CA SER A 188 32.12 -30.44 3.13
C SER A 188 31.17 -31.17 2.17
N PRO A 189 31.29 -32.49 1.99
CA PRO A 189 30.32 -33.28 1.24
C PRO A 189 29.07 -33.47 2.13
N GLY A 190 28.02 -32.69 1.86
CA GLY A 190 26.71 -32.88 2.45
C GLY A 190 26.04 -34.09 1.80
N GLY A 191 25.64 -35.05 2.64
CA GLY A 191 24.83 -36.19 2.22
C GLY A 191 23.45 -35.75 1.74
N GLU A 192 22.96 -36.46 0.74
CA GLU A 192 21.61 -36.35 0.17
C GLU A 192 20.58 -36.79 1.23
N GLY A 193 20.23 -35.88 2.14
CA GLY A 193 18.96 -35.97 2.84
C GLY A 193 17.88 -35.52 1.88
N GLU A 194 16.79 -36.29 1.76
CA GLU A 194 15.58 -35.90 1.04
C GLU A 194 15.25 -34.43 1.37
N GLY A 195 15.42 -33.56 0.38
CA GLY A 195 15.21 -32.13 0.53
C GLY A 195 13.75 -31.87 0.85
N VAL A 196 13.50 -30.94 1.77
CA VAL A 196 12.15 -30.42 2.02
C VAL A 196 11.63 -29.85 0.69
N PRO A 197 10.47 -30.30 0.18
CA PRO A 197 9.93 -29.81 -1.08
C PRO A 197 9.69 -28.30 -1.00
N SER A 198 9.96 -27.61 -2.11
CA SER A 198 9.69 -26.18 -2.25
C SER A 198 8.20 -25.86 -2.08
N MET A 199 7.85 -24.66 -1.62
CA MET A 199 6.45 -24.22 -1.59
C MET A 199 5.80 -24.30 -2.98
N ASP A 200 6.55 -24.00 -4.04
CA ASP A 200 6.03 -24.13 -5.41
C ASP A 200 5.78 -25.59 -5.78
N GLU A 201 6.63 -26.53 -5.34
CA GLU A 201 6.43 -27.97 -5.55
C GLU A 201 5.21 -28.50 -4.79
N LEU A 202 4.97 -27.99 -3.57
CA LEU A 202 3.78 -28.34 -2.80
C LEU A 202 2.52 -27.76 -3.43
N LEU A 203 2.53 -26.48 -3.80
CA LEU A 203 1.41 -25.87 -4.52
C LEU A 203 1.13 -26.65 -5.80
N GLN A 204 2.16 -27.02 -6.57
CA GLN A 204 2.03 -27.78 -7.81
C GLN A 204 1.55 -29.23 -7.59
N LYS A 205 1.96 -29.89 -6.49
CA LYS A 205 1.45 -31.21 -6.08
C LYS A 205 -0.05 -31.16 -5.77
N TYR A 206 -0.49 -30.09 -5.14
CA TYR A 206 -1.89 -29.91 -4.75
C TYR A 206 -2.76 -29.26 -5.84
N ASP A 207 -2.13 -28.75 -6.90
CA ASP A 207 -2.78 -28.11 -8.04
C ASP A 207 -3.16 -29.10 -9.15
N THR A 208 -3.82 -30.20 -8.77
CA THR A 208 -4.13 -31.28 -9.73
C THR A 208 -4.97 -30.85 -10.92
N ASP A 209 -5.76 -29.78 -10.80
CA ASP A 209 -6.65 -29.26 -11.84
C ASP A 209 -6.21 -27.91 -12.43
N GLY A 210 -5.05 -27.40 -12.03
CA GLY A 210 -4.51 -26.11 -12.48
C GLY A 210 -5.18 -24.89 -11.83
N THR A 211 -6.10 -25.07 -10.87
CA THR A 211 -6.82 -23.97 -10.21
C THR A 211 -5.89 -23.05 -9.42
N ILE A 212 -4.89 -23.58 -8.72
CA ILE A 212 -3.93 -22.85 -7.90
C ILE A 212 -2.93 -22.10 -8.80
N THR A 213 -2.37 -22.77 -9.80
CA THR A 213 -1.48 -22.14 -10.79
C THR A 213 -2.24 -21.01 -11.47
N ARG A 214 -3.49 -21.23 -11.86
CA ARG A 214 -4.33 -20.19 -12.47
C ARG A 214 -4.67 -19.07 -11.51
N LEU A 215 -4.87 -19.35 -10.20
CA LEU A 215 -5.10 -18.31 -9.18
C LEU A 215 -3.83 -17.46 -8.96
N MET A 216 -2.66 -18.09 -8.92
CA MET A 216 -1.36 -17.43 -8.79
C MET A 216 -0.99 -16.63 -10.04
N GLU A 217 -1.27 -17.18 -11.23
CA GLU A 217 -1.17 -16.47 -12.51
C GLU A 217 -2.12 -15.28 -12.53
N LEU A 218 -3.37 -15.42 -12.07
CA LEU A 218 -4.30 -14.30 -11.96
C LEU A 218 -3.81 -13.22 -10.99
N GLU A 219 -3.19 -13.62 -9.88
CA GLU A 219 -2.61 -12.69 -8.90
C GLU A 219 -1.37 -11.96 -9.47
N ARG A 220 -0.58 -12.66 -10.29
CA ARG A 220 0.58 -12.12 -10.98
C ARG A 220 0.20 -11.20 -12.15
N GLU A 221 -0.82 -11.56 -12.92
CA GLU A 221 -1.29 -10.84 -14.11
C GLU A 221 -2.23 -9.69 -13.77
N SER A 222 -3.00 -9.79 -12.69
CA SER A 222 -3.99 -8.79 -12.31
C SER A 222 -4.20 -8.70 -10.80
N PRO A 223 -3.27 -8.07 -10.05
CA PRO A 223 -3.44 -7.82 -8.62
C PRO A 223 -4.69 -6.97 -8.30
N GLU A 224 -5.28 -6.31 -9.31
CA GLU A 224 -6.49 -5.50 -9.21
C GLU A 224 -7.79 -6.28 -9.46
N ALA A 225 -7.76 -7.47 -10.07
CA ALA A 225 -8.95 -8.26 -10.38
C ALA A 225 -9.77 -8.66 -9.13
N ARG A 226 -9.14 -8.67 -7.93
CA ARG A 226 -9.84 -8.83 -6.64
C ARG A 226 -10.82 -7.70 -6.31
N ARG A 227 -10.74 -6.54 -6.98
CA ARG A 227 -11.59 -5.36 -6.70
C ARG A 227 -12.89 -5.33 -7.52
N CYS A 228 -12.98 -6.11 -8.59
CA CYS A 228 -14.14 -6.10 -9.47
C CYS A 228 -15.07 -7.26 -9.13
N ARG A 229 -16.04 -7.03 -8.23
CA ARG A 229 -17.19 -7.93 -8.06
C ARG A 229 -18.14 -7.74 -9.25
N PRO A 230 -18.55 -8.80 -9.98
CA PRO A 230 -19.73 -8.71 -10.83
C PRO A 230 -20.99 -8.56 -9.95
N PRO A 231 -21.99 -7.77 -10.38
CA PRO A 231 -23.21 -7.58 -9.62
C PRO A 231 -24.01 -8.88 -9.51
N LEU A 232 -24.45 -9.22 -8.28
CA LEU A 232 -25.41 -10.29 -8.07
C LEU A 232 -26.75 -9.92 -8.73
N PRO A 233 -27.46 -10.88 -9.35
CA PRO A 233 -28.79 -10.64 -9.90
C PRO A 233 -29.75 -10.22 -8.78
N ARG A 234 -30.35 -9.03 -8.92
CA ARG A 234 -31.38 -8.52 -8.02
C ARG A 234 -32.63 -9.40 -8.15
N HIS A 235 -32.92 -10.21 -7.14
CA HIS A 235 -34.26 -10.76 -6.95
C HIS A 235 -35.19 -9.66 -6.40
N SER A 236 -36.23 -9.32 -7.17
CA SER A 236 -37.33 -8.45 -6.76
C SER A 236 -38.11 -9.06 -5.59
N PRO A 237 -38.30 -8.36 -4.46
CA PRO A 237 -39.25 -8.81 -3.44
C PRO A 237 -40.65 -8.30 -3.81
N ALA A 238 -41.49 -9.19 -4.32
CA ALA A 238 -42.94 -8.98 -4.36
C ALA A 238 -43.58 -9.44 -3.04
N HIS A 239 -44.47 -8.59 -2.53
CA HIS A 239 -45.45 -8.82 -1.44
C HIS A 239 -44.97 -8.84 0.01
N THR A 240 -44.93 -7.64 0.61
CA THR A 240 -45.16 -7.45 2.05
C THR A 240 -46.67 -7.32 2.30
N ARG A 241 -47.22 -8.28 3.06
CA ARG A 241 -48.61 -8.30 3.53
C ARG A 241 -48.66 -7.50 4.84
N THR A 242 -49.45 -6.44 4.85
CA THR A 242 -49.74 -5.59 6.02
C THR A 242 -50.49 -6.38 7.08
N TYR A 243 -49.90 -6.53 8.27
CA TYR A 243 -50.66 -6.82 9.49
C TYR A 243 -50.70 -5.57 10.36
N ARG A 244 -51.92 -5.10 10.58
CA ARG A 244 -52.29 -4.04 11.54
C ARG A 244 -52.31 -4.70 12.92
N LEU A 245 -51.45 -4.26 13.84
CA LEU A 245 -51.66 -4.44 15.26
C LEU A 245 -51.66 -3.07 15.92
N SER A 246 -52.84 -2.66 16.35
CA SER A 246 -53.07 -1.54 17.25
C SER A 246 -53.05 -2.07 18.68
N GLY A 247 -52.39 -1.36 19.59
CA GLY A 247 -52.74 -1.44 21.02
C GLY A 247 -51.57 -1.33 21.99
N LEU A 248 -51.69 -0.31 22.86
CA LEU A 248 -51.03 -0.13 24.17
C LEU A 248 -49.55 0.29 24.08
N GLY A 249 -49.06 1.37 24.70
CA GLY A 249 -49.54 2.18 25.82
C GLY A 249 -48.39 2.34 26.82
N GLY A 250 -48.03 3.58 27.19
CA GLY A 250 -47.06 3.94 28.25
C GLY A 250 -45.67 4.29 27.70
N SER A 251 -45.22 5.54 27.67
CA SER A 251 -44.85 6.49 28.74
C SER A 251 -43.50 6.20 29.41
N GLU A 252 -42.66 7.25 29.43
CA GLU A 252 -41.44 7.48 30.22
C GLU A 252 -40.08 7.10 29.60
N GLY A 253 -39.15 8.06 29.58
CA GLY A 253 -37.74 7.79 29.28
C GLY A 253 -36.96 8.84 28.45
N LEU A 254 -37.17 10.14 28.65
CA LEU A 254 -36.28 11.18 28.12
C LEU A 254 -35.06 11.34 29.03
N HIS A 255 -33.96 10.62 28.77
CA HIS A 255 -32.62 10.99 29.22
C HIS A 255 -31.56 10.28 28.37
N GLY A 256 -30.66 11.06 27.75
CA GLY A 256 -29.30 10.58 27.42
C GLY A 256 -28.99 10.25 25.96
N LEU A 257 -29.05 11.23 25.05
CA LEU A 257 -28.31 11.17 23.78
C LEU A 257 -27.53 12.48 23.61
N GLY A 258 -26.32 12.49 24.16
CA GLY A 258 -25.44 13.65 24.11
C GLY A 258 -24.03 13.29 24.56
N ARG A 259 -23.38 12.35 23.85
CA ARG A 259 -21.91 12.12 23.76
C ARG A 259 -21.65 10.73 23.19
N LEU A 260 -21.37 10.64 21.89
CA LEU A 260 -20.54 9.60 21.25
C LEU A 260 -20.45 9.90 19.74
N LEU A 261 -19.70 10.95 19.41
CA LEU A 261 -19.27 11.24 18.04
C LEU A 261 -17.86 11.83 18.14
N LEU A 262 -16.90 10.97 18.46
CA LEU A 262 -15.47 11.20 18.32
C LEU A 262 -14.76 9.86 18.49
N ILE A 263 -13.80 9.59 17.60
CA ILE A 263 -12.95 8.39 17.48
C ILE A 263 -13.50 7.34 16.51
N ALA A 264 -13.38 7.65 15.21
CA ALA A 264 -13.09 6.66 14.18
C ALA A 264 -12.22 7.31 13.10
N ARG A 265 -10.95 7.62 13.43
CA ARG A 265 -9.93 7.95 12.43
C ARG A 265 -9.23 6.65 12.04
N ALA A 266 -9.61 6.09 10.90
CA ALA A 266 -9.05 4.84 10.39
C ALA A 266 -7.62 5.07 9.86
N SER A 267 -6.65 4.32 10.37
CA SER A 267 -5.26 4.35 9.89
C SER A 267 -5.14 3.49 8.62
N LYS A 268 -5.02 4.14 7.45
CA LYS A 268 -4.56 3.50 6.20
C LYS A 268 -3.04 3.37 6.26
N ARG A 269 -2.49 2.15 6.19
CA ARG A 269 -1.03 1.92 6.07
C ARG A 269 -0.55 2.15 4.63
N PRO A 270 0.67 2.66 4.42
CA PRO A 270 1.21 2.97 3.08
C PRO A 270 1.53 1.70 2.26
N SER A 271 1.38 1.76 0.93
CA SER A 271 1.74 0.67 0.01
C SER A 271 3.26 0.39 -0.08
N ARG A 272 3.62 -0.83 -0.51
CA ARG A 272 4.99 -1.42 -0.57
C ARG A 272 6.03 -0.54 -1.30
N ALA A 273 5.62 0.20 -2.35
CA ALA A 273 6.50 1.12 -3.08
C ALA A 273 7.03 2.30 -2.23
N VAL A 274 6.31 2.70 -1.16
CA VAL A 274 6.74 3.76 -0.24
C VAL A 274 7.69 3.27 0.83
N LEU A 275 7.58 2.00 1.23
CA LEU A 275 8.61 1.40 2.08
C LEU A 275 9.97 1.44 1.37
N HIS A 276 9.98 1.27 0.04
CA HIS A 276 11.21 1.30 -0.75
C HIS A 276 11.85 2.69 -0.90
N SER A 277 11.07 3.79 -1.06
CA SER A 277 11.65 5.15 -1.04
C SER A 277 12.13 5.57 0.35
N CYS A 278 11.34 5.23 1.39
CA CYS A 278 11.67 5.62 2.76
C CYS A 278 12.83 4.81 3.34
N ALA A 279 13.08 3.59 2.85
CA ALA A 279 14.20 2.75 3.28
C ALA A 279 15.58 3.31 2.93
N MET A 280 15.66 4.20 1.93
CA MET A 280 16.91 4.81 1.47
C MET A 280 17.24 6.13 2.16
N LEU A 281 16.32 6.67 2.97
CA LEU A 281 16.54 7.93 3.70
C LEU A 281 17.08 7.64 5.08
N GLU A 282 18.14 8.35 5.45
CA GLU A 282 18.59 8.41 6.84
C GLU A 282 17.47 8.95 7.74
N PRO A 283 17.41 8.59 9.04
CA PRO A 283 16.32 9.02 9.92
C PRO A 283 16.09 10.55 9.96
N ALA A 284 17.17 11.34 9.88
CA ALA A 284 17.08 12.81 9.83
C ALA A 284 16.45 13.31 8.52
N GLN A 285 16.82 12.69 7.40
CA GLN A 285 16.22 12.97 6.09
C GLN A 285 14.75 12.54 6.06
N LEU A 286 14.41 11.43 6.72
CA LEU A 286 13.03 10.97 6.82
C LEU A 286 12.15 11.95 7.61
N GLU A 287 12.67 12.52 8.69
CA GLU A 287 12.01 13.56 9.50
C GLU A 287 11.82 14.84 8.68
N GLU A 288 12.88 15.31 8.01
CA GLU A 288 12.82 16.47 7.12
C GLU A 288 11.85 16.25 5.95
N ALA A 289 11.80 15.06 5.36
CA ALA A 289 10.85 14.71 4.31
C ALA A 289 9.40 14.69 4.83
N THR A 290 9.18 14.33 6.10
CA THR A 290 7.85 14.33 6.73
C THR A 290 7.38 15.77 6.95
N ALA A 291 8.21 16.61 7.57
CA ALA A 291 7.91 18.03 7.76
C ALA A 291 7.75 18.76 6.41
N GLY A 292 8.56 18.39 5.42
CA GLY A 292 8.42 18.87 4.05
C GLY A 292 7.09 18.48 3.41
N ALA A 293 6.66 17.24 3.57
CA ALA A 293 5.39 16.78 3.04
C ALA A 293 4.19 17.57 3.61
N GLU A 294 4.18 17.85 4.92
CA GLU A 294 3.14 18.67 5.56
C GLU A 294 3.07 20.08 4.95
N HIS A 295 4.22 20.72 4.73
CA HIS A 295 4.30 22.02 4.08
C HIS A 295 3.85 22.01 2.61
N LEU A 296 4.02 20.87 1.93
CA LEU A 296 3.74 20.72 0.50
C LEU A 296 2.31 20.26 0.20
N ARG A 297 1.53 19.80 1.18
CA ARG A 297 0.13 19.32 1.02
C ARG A 297 -0.68 20.16 0.04
N CYS A 298 -0.72 21.47 0.24
CA CYS A 298 -1.49 22.39 -0.60
C CYS A 298 -0.94 22.55 -2.01
N GLY A 299 0.38 22.59 -2.15
CA GLY A 299 1.03 22.64 -3.46
C GLY A 299 0.76 21.37 -4.26
N VAL A 300 0.82 20.21 -3.59
CA VAL A 300 0.56 18.89 -4.17
C VAL A 300 -0.92 18.73 -4.53
N CYS A 301 -1.86 19.08 -3.67
CA CYS A 301 -3.30 19.11 -3.99
C CYS A 301 -3.57 19.88 -5.29
N ARG A 302 -3.01 21.10 -5.40
CA ARG A 302 -3.19 21.95 -6.60
C ARG A 302 -2.55 21.33 -7.84
N ALA A 303 -1.38 20.70 -7.70
CA ALA A 303 -0.70 20.03 -8.80
C ALA A 303 -1.48 18.81 -9.28
N MET A 304 -1.97 17.97 -8.36
CA MET A 304 -2.82 16.81 -8.65
C MET A 304 -4.09 17.22 -9.38
N CYS A 305 -4.83 18.21 -8.87
CA CYS A 305 -6.05 18.70 -9.52
C CYS A 305 -5.78 19.18 -10.96
N LYS A 306 -4.66 19.89 -11.17
CA LYS A 306 -4.24 20.34 -12.51
C LYS A 306 -3.93 19.16 -13.43
N GLN A 307 -3.22 18.15 -12.93
CA GLN A 307 -2.87 16.96 -13.71
C GLN A 307 -4.11 16.12 -14.03
N ALA A 308 -5.00 15.89 -13.07
CA ALA A 308 -6.27 15.19 -13.27
C ALA A 308 -7.08 15.81 -14.42
N LEU A 309 -7.17 17.15 -14.45
CA LEU A 309 -7.87 17.87 -15.51
C LEU A 309 -7.18 17.76 -16.87
N VAL A 310 -5.84 17.69 -16.91
CA VAL A 310 -5.09 17.46 -18.15
C VAL A 310 -5.37 16.07 -18.69
N GLU A 311 -5.32 15.04 -17.84
CA GLU A 311 -5.59 13.65 -18.24
C GLU A 311 -7.04 13.43 -18.65
N ALA A 312 -8.00 13.98 -17.90
CA ALA A 312 -9.42 13.94 -18.25
C ALA A 312 -9.69 14.60 -19.62
N ARG A 313 -8.96 15.67 -19.97
CA ARG A 313 -9.06 16.32 -21.29
C ARG A 313 -8.38 15.52 -22.39
N ALA A 314 -7.21 14.94 -22.13
CA ALA A 314 -6.50 14.10 -23.10
C ALA A 314 -7.34 12.87 -23.47
N ALA A 315 -8.00 12.27 -22.47
CA ALA A 315 -8.88 11.13 -22.62
C ALA A 315 -10.21 11.43 -23.35
N LYS A 316 -10.54 12.71 -23.58
CA LYS A 316 -11.73 13.15 -24.32
C LYS A 316 -11.51 13.15 -25.84
N ALA A 317 -10.26 13.14 -26.31
CA ALA A 317 -9.99 13.02 -27.73
C ALA A 317 -10.41 11.61 -28.19
N PRO A 318 -11.43 11.45 -29.06
CA PRO A 318 -11.69 10.14 -29.63
C PRO A 318 -10.41 9.66 -30.32
N PRO A 319 -10.08 8.35 -30.27
CA PRO A 319 -8.98 7.84 -31.07
C PRO A 319 -9.20 8.33 -32.49
N ALA A 320 -8.17 8.97 -33.07
CA ALA A 320 -8.25 9.39 -34.47
C ALA A 320 -8.75 8.18 -35.26
N PRO A 321 -9.81 8.30 -36.08
CA PRO A 321 -10.31 7.17 -36.83
C PRO A 321 -9.11 6.59 -37.55
N GLU A 322 -8.78 5.34 -37.23
CA GLU A 322 -7.75 4.61 -37.95
C GLU A 322 -8.15 4.74 -39.41
N ARG A 323 -7.30 5.40 -40.21
CA ARG A 323 -7.50 5.47 -41.64
C ARG A 323 -7.47 4.03 -42.12
N GLU A 324 -8.65 3.44 -42.33
CA GLU A 324 -8.77 2.28 -43.17
C GLU A 324 -8.22 2.69 -44.54
N GLU A 325 -7.00 2.26 -44.83
CA GLU A 325 -6.43 2.31 -46.17
C GLU A 325 -7.22 1.32 -47.04
N GLY A 326 -8.37 1.79 -47.54
CA GLY A 326 -9.33 0.94 -48.24
C GLY A 326 -10.13 1.67 -49.32
N CYS A 327 -9.48 1.86 -50.48
CA CYS A 327 -10.03 2.02 -51.84
C CYS A 327 -10.96 3.22 -52.19
N PRO A 328 -10.69 3.95 -53.30
CA PRO A 328 -11.58 4.99 -53.81
C PRO A 328 -12.63 4.40 -54.76
N SER A 329 -13.92 4.61 -54.50
CA SER A 329 -14.91 4.55 -55.58
C SER A 329 -16.19 5.35 -55.30
N ALA A 330 -16.51 6.16 -56.30
CA ALA A 330 -17.84 6.62 -56.72
C ALA A 330 -18.67 7.51 -55.78
N ALA A 331 -18.49 8.82 -56.00
CA ALA A 331 -19.51 9.84 -56.23
C ALA A 331 -20.99 9.45 -55.98
N ALA A 332 -21.64 10.14 -55.04
CA ALA A 332 -23.04 10.52 -55.15
C ALA A 332 -23.30 11.87 -54.46
N ARG A 333 -23.97 12.75 -55.20
CA ARG A 333 -24.35 14.12 -54.86
C ARG A 333 -25.53 14.12 -53.86
N SER A 334 -25.42 14.94 -52.81
CA SER A 334 -26.23 16.14 -52.54
C SER A 334 -27.53 15.91 -51.76
N ASP A 335 -27.60 16.45 -50.54
CA ASP A 335 -28.73 17.26 -50.06
C ASP A 335 -28.28 18.21 -48.93
N PRO A 336 -28.58 19.52 -49.00
CA PRO A 336 -28.27 20.50 -47.96
C PRO A 336 -29.50 20.76 -47.07
N HIS A 337 -29.22 21.13 -45.80
CA HIS A 337 -30.17 21.56 -44.77
C HIS A 337 -30.84 20.44 -43.95
N SER A 338 -30.03 19.81 -43.09
CA SER A 338 -30.51 19.38 -41.78
C SER A 338 -29.64 20.06 -40.72
N SER A 339 -30.19 21.12 -40.10
CA SER A 339 -29.65 21.72 -38.88
C SER A 339 -29.75 20.69 -37.76
N SER A 340 -28.74 19.82 -37.67
CA SER A 340 -28.59 18.87 -36.58
C SER A 340 -28.49 19.69 -35.28
N PRO A 341 -29.35 19.47 -34.27
CA PRO A 341 -29.23 20.14 -32.99
C PRO A 341 -27.82 19.87 -32.45
N ALA A 342 -27.13 20.94 -32.05
CA ALA A 342 -25.78 20.86 -31.51
C ALA A 342 -25.72 19.69 -30.51
N SER A 343 -24.91 18.68 -30.84
CA SER A 343 -24.72 17.51 -30.00
C SER A 343 -24.44 18.00 -28.59
N PRO A 344 -25.11 17.46 -27.55
CA PRO A 344 -24.85 17.87 -26.18
C PRO A 344 -23.34 17.77 -25.92
N PRO A 345 -22.76 18.72 -25.16
CA PRO A 345 -21.33 18.75 -24.90
C PRO A 345 -20.90 17.36 -24.44
N GLN A 346 -20.08 16.69 -25.26
CA GLN A 346 -19.65 15.30 -25.04
C GLN A 346 -19.29 15.11 -23.56
N ALA A 347 -20.02 14.19 -22.93
CA ALA A 347 -20.05 14.00 -21.50
C ALA A 347 -18.64 13.82 -20.96
N LEU A 348 -18.39 14.46 -19.81
CA LEU A 348 -17.27 14.10 -18.95
C LEU A 348 -17.32 12.60 -18.69
N ARG A 349 -16.16 11.97 -18.52
CA ARG A 349 -16.11 10.54 -18.19
C ARG A 349 -16.95 10.25 -16.94
N ASP A 350 -17.38 9.01 -16.81
CA ASP A 350 -18.01 8.53 -15.59
C ASP A 350 -17.12 8.73 -14.36
N GLU A 351 -17.76 8.73 -13.20
CA GLU A 351 -17.13 8.87 -11.89
C GLU A 351 -16.01 7.83 -11.68
N GLU A 352 -16.21 6.61 -12.17
CA GLU A 352 -15.24 5.52 -12.11
C GLU A 352 -13.94 5.85 -12.84
N SER A 353 -14.02 6.42 -14.04
CA SER A 353 -12.84 6.84 -14.80
C SER A 353 -12.07 7.98 -14.13
N LEU A 354 -12.76 8.93 -13.50
CA LEU A 354 -12.11 10.01 -12.76
C LEU A 354 -11.48 9.51 -11.47
N SER A 355 -12.12 8.55 -10.79
CA SER A 355 -11.55 7.84 -9.65
C SER A 355 -10.28 7.08 -10.06
N ALA A 356 -10.29 6.40 -11.22
CA ALA A 356 -9.13 5.69 -11.75
C ALA A 356 -7.97 6.64 -12.08
N ILE A 357 -8.25 7.79 -12.71
CA ILE A 357 -7.26 8.86 -12.94
C ILE A 357 -6.70 9.33 -11.59
N THR A 358 -7.56 9.61 -10.61
CA THR A 358 -7.12 10.14 -9.32
C THR A 358 -6.26 9.14 -8.55
N ALA A 359 -6.64 7.87 -8.55
CA ALA A 359 -5.88 6.79 -7.91
C ALA A 359 -4.51 6.53 -8.56
N SER A 360 -4.35 6.86 -9.85
CA SER A 360 -3.06 6.74 -10.53
C SER A 360 -2.16 7.96 -10.30
N LEU A 361 -2.69 9.12 -9.90
CA LEU A 361 -1.89 10.34 -9.74
C LEU A 361 -0.81 10.26 -8.65
N CYS A 362 -0.99 9.46 -7.61
CA CYS A 362 0.02 9.28 -6.55
C CYS A 362 0.84 7.99 -6.70
N VAL A 363 0.52 7.17 -7.70
CA VAL A 363 1.26 5.95 -8.03
C VAL A 363 2.16 6.30 -9.21
N GLY A 364 3.48 6.22 -9.03
CA GLY A 364 4.39 6.42 -10.18
C GLY A 364 4.18 5.37 -11.26
N VAL A 365 4.94 5.48 -12.36
CA VAL A 365 4.82 4.57 -13.52
C VAL A 365 4.95 3.12 -13.05
N PRO A 366 3.95 2.25 -13.27
CA PRO A 366 4.08 0.84 -12.95
C PRO A 366 5.38 0.32 -13.56
N THR A 367 6.31 -0.11 -12.71
CA THR A 367 7.62 -0.55 -13.15
C THR A 367 7.43 -1.91 -13.78
N GLY A 368 7.32 -1.97 -15.11
CA GLY A 368 7.49 -3.22 -15.84
C GLY A 368 8.91 -3.69 -15.58
N TYR A 369 9.08 -4.73 -14.76
CA TYR A 369 10.40 -5.24 -14.37
C TYR A 369 11.23 -5.72 -15.58
N ASP A 370 10.60 -5.92 -16.73
CA ASP A 370 11.20 -6.51 -17.93
C ASP A 370 11.78 -5.49 -18.91
N ASP A 371 11.49 -4.19 -18.76
CA ASP A 371 12.06 -3.15 -19.63
C ASP A 371 13.07 -2.29 -18.84
N PRO A 372 14.39 -2.47 -19.08
CA PRO A 372 15.43 -1.70 -18.41
C PRO A 372 15.33 -0.19 -18.68
N GLU A 373 14.66 0.24 -19.76
CA GLU A 373 14.40 1.66 -20.03
C GLU A 373 13.25 2.23 -19.17
N ASN A 374 12.39 1.37 -18.63
CA ASN A 374 11.26 1.71 -17.76
C ASN A 374 11.55 1.46 -16.27
N GLN A 375 12.79 1.15 -15.89
CA GLN A 375 13.16 1.15 -14.49
C GLN A 375 13.04 2.55 -13.90
N PRO A 376 12.44 2.71 -12.71
CA PRO A 376 12.21 4.02 -12.14
C PRO A 376 13.58 4.66 -11.89
N LYS A 377 13.81 5.81 -12.53
CA LYS A 377 15.07 6.56 -12.42
C LYS A 377 15.44 6.88 -10.96
N TYR A 378 14.46 6.90 -10.07
CA TYR A 378 14.62 7.13 -8.64
C TYR A 378 13.86 6.10 -7.79
N PRO A 379 14.42 5.68 -6.66
CA PRO A 379 13.75 4.78 -5.73
C PRO A 379 12.43 5.39 -5.24
N GLY A 380 11.38 4.57 -5.19
CA GLY A 380 10.07 4.95 -4.69
C GLY A 380 9.08 5.46 -5.72
N ASN A 381 9.43 5.42 -7.02
CA ASN A 381 8.52 5.60 -8.14
C ASN A 381 7.59 6.82 -7.96
N PRO A 382 8.16 8.04 -7.99
CA PRO A 382 7.38 9.25 -7.79
C PRO A 382 6.33 9.42 -8.89
N PRO A 383 5.25 10.16 -8.61
CA PRO A 383 4.27 10.43 -9.63
C PRO A 383 4.88 11.28 -10.76
N LEU A 384 4.57 10.94 -12.01
CA LEU A 384 5.14 11.57 -13.21
C LEU A 384 5.00 13.10 -13.24
N TRP A 385 3.88 13.61 -12.72
CA TRP A 385 3.66 15.05 -12.68
C TRP A 385 4.63 15.76 -11.73
N GLY A 386 5.19 15.06 -10.73
CA GLY A 386 6.16 15.60 -9.77
C GLY A 386 7.47 16.07 -10.42
N GLU A 387 7.81 15.55 -11.60
CA GLU A 387 8.96 16.00 -12.38
C GLU A 387 8.81 17.43 -12.88
N ARG A 388 7.56 17.90 -13.09
CA ARG A 388 7.27 19.28 -13.57
C ARG A 388 7.41 20.34 -12.49
N TYR A 389 7.72 19.93 -11.27
CA TYR A 389 7.84 20.79 -10.12
C TYR A 389 9.21 20.66 -9.48
N ARG A 390 9.66 21.72 -8.80
CA ARG A 390 10.79 21.69 -7.88
C ARG A 390 10.30 21.97 -6.47
N VAL A 391 10.94 21.32 -5.49
CA VAL A 391 10.69 21.58 -4.08
C VAL A 391 11.77 22.54 -3.60
N ARG A 392 11.36 23.72 -3.10
CA ARG A 392 12.28 24.74 -2.57
C ARG A 392 11.90 25.12 -1.16
N LYS A 393 12.91 25.21 -0.29
CA LYS A 393 12.76 25.85 1.02
C LYS A 393 12.78 27.36 0.82
N ARG A 394 11.72 28.05 1.24
CA ARG A 394 11.65 29.52 1.22
C ARG A 394 11.44 30.04 2.63
N ARG A 395 12.15 31.11 2.97
CA ARG A 395 11.91 31.87 4.18
C ARG A 395 10.63 32.70 4.01
N GLY A 396 9.62 32.44 4.82
CA GLY A 396 8.37 33.19 4.87
C GLY A 396 8.56 34.56 5.52
N ALA A 397 7.51 35.39 5.49
CA ALA A 397 7.51 36.74 6.07
C ALA A 397 7.81 36.74 7.59
N GLY A 398 7.47 35.65 8.29
CA GLY A 398 7.79 35.44 9.71
C GLY A 398 9.20 34.91 9.98
N GLY A 399 10.06 34.81 8.96
CA GLY A 399 11.41 34.28 9.10
C GLY A 399 11.50 32.75 9.18
N GLU A 400 10.37 32.05 9.25
CA GLU A 400 10.27 30.59 9.23
C GLU A 400 10.55 30.02 7.83
N GLU A 401 11.30 28.92 7.76
CA GLU A 401 11.58 28.24 6.50
C GLU A 401 10.48 27.24 6.16
N ARG A 402 9.77 27.45 5.05
CA ARG A 402 8.68 26.58 4.58
C ARG A 402 9.01 25.98 3.23
N TRP A 403 8.72 24.69 3.08
CA TRP A 403 8.85 24.01 1.79
C TRP A 403 7.71 24.44 0.86
N ARG A 404 8.04 24.74 -0.40
CA ARG A 404 7.06 25.10 -1.44
C ARG A 404 7.31 24.29 -2.70
N LEU A 405 6.20 23.87 -3.31
CA LEU A 405 6.18 23.26 -4.62
C LEU A 405 6.10 24.38 -5.66
N GLU A 406 7.12 24.53 -6.50
CA GLU A 406 7.16 25.54 -7.57
C GLU A 406 7.18 24.85 -8.94
N PRO A 407 6.42 25.34 -9.93
CA PRO A 407 6.53 24.81 -11.29
C PRO A 407 7.91 25.09 -11.87
N LEU A 408 8.46 24.12 -12.60
CA LEU A 408 9.69 24.33 -13.37
C LEU A 408 9.44 25.32 -14.51
N PRO A 409 10.39 26.23 -14.81
CA PRO A 409 10.27 27.10 -15.96
C PRO A 409 10.32 26.26 -17.25
N LYS A 410 9.45 26.58 -18.22
CA LYS A 410 9.27 25.83 -19.48
C LYS A 410 10.53 25.68 -20.36
N LYS A 411 11.63 26.34 -20.00
CA LYS A 411 12.92 26.34 -20.72
C LYS A 411 14.11 25.89 -19.85
N ALA A 412 13.87 25.29 -18.68
CA ALA A 412 14.98 24.68 -17.94
C ALA A 412 15.57 23.55 -18.80
N ALA A 413 16.86 23.62 -19.08
CA ALA A 413 17.58 22.48 -19.62
C ALA A 413 17.44 21.31 -18.63
N PRO A 414 17.41 20.04 -19.11
CA PRO A 414 17.49 18.91 -18.21
C PRO A 414 18.72 19.08 -17.31
N GLU A 415 18.49 19.10 -16.01
CA GLU A 415 19.50 19.35 -14.99
C GLU A 415 20.53 18.19 -15.07
N GLU A 416 21.80 18.54 -15.29
CA GLU A 416 22.88 17.58 -15.54
C GLU A 416 23.34 17.01 -14.19
N GLN A 417 23.07 15.72 -13.98
CA GLN A 417 23.05 15.10 -12.66
C GLN A 417 24.43 15.01 -12.01
N SER A 418 24.67 15.85 -11.00
CA SER A 418 25.77 15.64 -10.06
C SER A 418 25.35 14.73 -8.89
N GLY A 419 26.28 14.03 -8.23
CA GLY A 419 25.94 13.13 -7.11
C GLY A 419 25.18 13.80 -5.96
N ALA A 420 25.45 15.08 -5.68
CA ALA A 420 24.72 15.87 -4.67
C ALA A 420 23.26 16.20 -5.09
N GLU A 421 22.98 16.13 -6.38
CA GLU A 421 21.65 16.33 -6.95
C GLU A 421 20.78 15.08 -6.79
N TYR A 422 21.38 13.89 -6.74
CA TYR A 422 20.66 12.64 -6.51
C TYR A 422 19.96 12.64 -5.15
N ASP A 423 20.67 12.99 -4.08
CA ASP A 423 20.09 13.04 -2.73
C ASP A 423 18.96 14.08 -2.64
N SER A 424 19.15 15.24 -3.28
CA SER A 424 18.12 16.28 -3.40
C SER A 424 16.87 15.78 -4.15
N LEU A 425 17.07 14.99 -5.21
CA LEU A 425 16.00 14.36 -5.96
C LEU A 425 15.28 13.29 -5.15
N VAL A 426 15.99 12.41 -4.43
CA VAL A 426 15.35 11.41 -3.56
C VAL A 426 14.50 12.10 -2.48
N MET A 427 15.04 13.15 -1.85
CA MET A 427 14.31 13.96 -0.86
C MET A 427 13.06 14.62 -1.45
N LYS A 428 13.20 15.27 -2.61
CA LYS A 428 12.08 15.88 -3.35
C LYS A 428 10.98 14.85 -3.60
N HIS A 429 11.32 13.67 -4.11
CA HIS A 429 10.35 12.64 -4.46
C HIS A 429 9.69 12.03 -3.22
N ALA A 430 10.45 11.77 -2.15
CA ALA A 430 9.89 11.30 -0.89
C ALA A 430 8.88 12.30 -0.30
N MET A 431 9.21 13.60 -0.34
CA MET A 431 8.31 14.68 0.10
C MET A 431 7.02 14.74 -0.74
N ILE A 432 7.14 14.71 -2.08
CA ILE A 432 5.98 14.78 -2.99
C ILE A 432 5.08 13.56 -2.79
N THR A 433 5.63 12.35 -2.78
CA THR A 433 4.85 11.11 -2.63
C THR A 433 4.12 11.06 -1.30
N ARG A 434 4.77 11.48 -0.20
CA ARG A 434 4.12 11.57 1.11
C ARG A 434 3.01 12.61 1.15
N ALA A 435 3.25 13.80 0.61
CA ALA A 435 2.24 14.85 0.53
C ALA A 435 1.03 14.42 -0.32
N CYS A 436 1.27 13.71 -1.44
CA CYS A 436 0.23 13.18 -2.33
C CYS A 436 -0.70 12.22 -1.58
N ARG A 437 -0.11 11.26 -0.85
CA ARG A 437 -0.88 10.30 -0.04
C ARG A 437 -1.60 10.93 1.13
N ALA A 438 -1.00 11.94 1.74
CA ALA A 438 -1.65 12.69 2.79
C ALA A 438 -2.95 13.33 2.25
N VAL A 439 -2.87 13.97 1.07
CA VAL A 439 -4.04 14.51 0.36
C VAL A 439 -5.06 13.41 0.04
N GLU A 440 -4.65 12.26 -0.50
CA GLU A 440 -5.55 11.11 -0.75
C GLU A 440 -6.18 10.52 0.52
N SER A 441 -5.53 10.69 1.67
CA SER A 441 -6.04 10.19 2.95
C SER A 441 -6.97 11.16 3.66
N ASP A 442 -6.77 12.46 3.44
CA ASP A 442 -7.56 13.53 4.05
C ASP A 442 -8.81 13.85 3.24
N VAL A 443 -8.76 13.64 1.92
CA VAL A 443 -9.93 13.71 1.05
C VAL A 443 -10.42 12.28 0.89
N ASP A 444 -11.63 11.98 1.37
CA ASP A 444 -12.26 10.70 1.05
C ASP A 444 -12.25 10.54 -0.48
N GLY A 445 -11.84 9.37 -0.98
CA GLY A 445 -11.54 9.20 -2.41
C GLY A 445 -12.72 9.60 -3.32
N ASP A 446 -13.94 9.37 -2.82
CA ASP A 446 -15.20 9.74 -3.45
C ASP A 446 -15.38 11.27 -3.50
N ASP A 447 -15.04 12.00 -2.43
CA ASP A 447 -15.09 13.47 -2.38
C ASP A 447 -14.11 14.12 -3.36
N LEU A 448 -12.92 13.53 -3.54
CA LEU A 448 -11.92 14.06 -4.49
C LEU A 448 -12.39 13.87 -5.94
N ALA A 449 -12.91 12.68 -6.26
CA ALA A 449 -13.44 12.37 -7.58
C ALA A 449 -14.68 13.23 -7.90
N GLU A 450 -15.63 13.34 -6.95
CA GLU A 450 -16.82 14.19 -7.08
C GLU A 450 -16.45 15.66 -7.25
N THR A 451 -15.43 16.12 -6.53
CA THR A 451 -14.90 17.48 -6.69
C THR A 451 -14.30 17.66 -8.09
N ILE A 452 -13.42 16.77 -8.53
CA ILE A 452 -12.81 16.85 -9.87
C ILE A 452 -13.89 16.84 -10.94
N TYR A 453 -14.93 16.01 -10.77
CA TYR A 453 -16.09 15.97 -11.64
C TYR A 453 -16.84 17.31 -11.65
N SER A 454 -17.16 17.86 -10.48
CA SER A 454 -17.85 19.14 -10.32
C SER A 454 -17.06 20.31 -10.92
N LEU A 455 -15.73 20.29 -10.76
CA LEU A 455 -14.81 21.26 -11.35
C LEU A 455 -14.75 21.12 -12.87
N ALA A 456 -14.65 19.90 -13.38
CA ALA A 456 -14.63 19.64 -14.81
C ALA A 456 -15.97 20.01 -15.47
N ALA A 457 -17.10 19.76 -14.79
CA ALA A 457 -18.44 20.17 -15.20
C ALA A 457 -18.59 21.70 -15.21
N SER A 458 -18.10 22.38 -14.18
CA SER A 458 -18.09 23.84 -14.11
C SER A 458 -17.23 24.48 -15.21
N LEU A 459 -16.08 23.87 -15.54
CA LEU A 459 -15.24 24.28 -16.67
C LEU A 459 -15.95 24.07 -18.01
N ALA A 460 -16.64 22.94 -18.19
CA ALA A 460 -17.40 22.65 -19.40
C ALA A 460 -18.62 23.57 -19.59
N ALA A 461 -19.24 24.00 -18.49
CA ALA A 461 -20.37 24.93 -18.49
C ALA A 461 -19.95 26.41 -18.64
N SER A 462 -18.68 26.74 -18.39
CA SER A 462 -18.17 28.11 -18.57
C SER A 462 -18.23 28.51 -20.05
N GLN A 463 -18.87 29.64 -20.33
CA GLN A 463 -19.17 30.07 -21.71
C GLN A 463 -17.90 30.15 -22.58
N PRO A 464 -17.99 29.76 -23.87
CA PRO A 464 -16.89 29.91 -24.82
C PRO A 464 -16.53 31.42 -24.94
N GLY A 465 -15.48 31.83 -24.23
CA GLY A 465 -15.03 33.22 -24.17
C GLY A 465 -14.58 33.68 -22.77
N LYS A 466 -15.09 33.08 -21.69
CA LYS A 466 -14.60 33.33 -20.33
C LYS A 466 -13.67 32.21 -19.90
N LYS A 467 -12.35 32.46 -19.98
CA LYS A 467 -11.34 31.54 -19.45
C LYS A 467 -11.38 31.58 -17.92
N LEU A 468 -12.36 30.92 -17.30
CA LEU A 468 -12.16 30.49 -15.92
C LEU A 468 -11.00 29.50 -15.94
N GLY A 469 -9.83 29.97 -15.49
CA GLY A 469 -8.63 29.17 -15.50
C GLY A 469 -8.84 27.96 -14.60
N ALA A 470 -8.52 26.75 -15.10
CA ALA A 470 -8.44 25.54 -14.27
C ALA A 470 -7.58 25.76 -13.01
N ALA A 471 -6.64 26.70 -13.06
CA ALA A 471 -5.88 27.18 -11.91
C ALA A 471 -6.77 27.79 -10.82
N ALA A 472 -7.65 28.75 -11.15
CA ALA A 472 -8.49 29.44 -10.16
C ALA A 472 -9.47 28.50 -9.45
N LEU A 473 -10.01 27.53 -10.19
CA LEU A 473 -10.91 26.51 -9.64
C LEU A 473 -10.19 25.51 -8.73
N GLY A 474 -9.02 25.02 -9.15
CA GLY A 474 -8.16 24.19 -8.30
C GLY A 474 -7.66 24.94 -7.06
N ASP A 475 -7.37 26.24 -7.19
CA ASP A 475 -6.96 27.09 -6.09
C ASP A 475 -8.11 27.28 -5.07
N ALA A 476 -9.34 27.47 -5.53
CA ALA A 476 -10.52 27.60 -4.65
C ALA A 476 -10.84 26.30 -3.88
N PHE A 477 -10.73 25.14 -4.54
CA PHE A 477 -10.91 23.84 -3.87
C PHE A 477 -9.83 23.59 -2.84
N CYS A 478 -8.56 23.65 -3.24
CA CYS A 478 -7.47 23.39 -2.31
C CYS A 478 -7.42 24.46 -1.20
N ALA A 479 -7.87 25.70 -1.43
CA ALA A 479 -8.02 26.69 -0.36
C ALA A 479 -9.00 26.23 0.73
N ARG A 480 -10.16 25.66 0.37
CA ARG A 480 -11.13 25.13 1.35
C ARG A 480 -10.54 24.01 2.22
N HIS A 481 -9.77 23.11 1.64
CA HIS A 481 -9.16 22.00 2.39
C HIS A 481 -7.88 22.40 3.11
N CYS A 482 -7.16 23.41 2.63
CA CYS A 482 -5.89 23.86 3.22
C CYS A 482 -6.04 24.92 4.30
N GLU A 483 -7.00 25.83 4.17
CA GLU A 483 -7.17 26.93 5.13
C GLU A 483 -7.70 26.40 6.47
N ALA A 484 -8.48 25.31 6.44
CA ALA A 484 -9.02 24.65 7.62
C ALA A 484 -7.93 24.13 8.60
N GLU A 485 -6.73 23.80 8.11
CA GLU A 485 -5.62 23.34 8.97
C GLU A 485 -4.68 24.46 9.44
N SER A 486 -4.69 25.63 8.78
CA SER A 486 -3.66 26.65 9.02
C SER A 486 -3.93 27.57 10.21
N GLY A 487 -5.11 27.50 10.86
CA GLY A 487 -5.41 28.14 12.15
C GLY A 487 -5.17 29.65 12.23
N GLY A 488 -4.86 30.31 11.13
CA GLY A 488 -4.56 31.73 11.06
C GLY A 488 -5.86 32.52 10.91
N GLU A 489 -6.50 32.84 12.03
CA GLU A 489 -7.52 33.88 12.04
C GLU A 489 -6.94 35.18 11.49
N GLY A 490 -7.44 35.60 10.32
CA GLY A 490 -7.41 36.98 9.87
C GLY A 490 -6.09 37.49 9.27
N LYS A 491 -5.93 37.34 7.95
CA LYS A 491 -5.40 38.37 7.03
C LYS A 491 -5.52 37.91 5.57
N ALA A 492 -6.73 37.92 5.05
CA ALA A 492 -6.99 37.79 3.61
C ALA A 492 -7.69 39.06 3.12
N ALA A 493 -6.93 40.13 2.89
CA ALA A 493 -7.40 41.32 2.17
C ALA A 493 -6.24 42.20 1.70
N THR A 494 -5.33 41.69 0.84
CA THR A 494 -4.48 42.53 -0.05
C THR A 494 -3.70 41.66 -1.06
N ASP A 495 -4.37 40.77 -1.80
CA ASP A 495 -3.77 40.10 -2.98
C ASP A 495 -4.86 39.65 -3.97
N ARG A 496 -5.93 40.45 -4.08
CA ARG A 496 -7.08 40.17 -4.96
C ARG A 496 -7.14 41.07 -6.20
N ASP A 497 -6.16 41.95 -6.41
CA ASP A 497 -6.20 42.99 -7.46
C ASP A 497 -5.24 42.78 -8.65
N GLU A 498 -4.64 41.61 -8.82
CA GLU A 498 -3.98 41.28 -10.10
C GLU A 498 -4.26 39.84 -10.53
N LEU A 499 -5.44 39.62 -11.11
CA LEU A 499 -5.72 38.52 -12.06
C LEU A 499 -6.96 38.78 -12.92
#